data_AF-Q4RKY7-F1
#
_entry.id   AF-Q4RKY7-F1
#
_cell.length_a   1.000
_cell.length_b   1.000
_cell.length_c   1.000
_cell.angle_alpha   90.00
_cell.angle_beta   90.00
_cell.angle_gamma   90.00
#
_symmetry.space_group_name_H-M   'P 1'
#
loop_
_entity.id
_entity.type
_entity.pdbx_description
1 polymer ?
#
loop_
_entity_poly.entity_id
_entity_poly.type
_entity_poly.pdbx_seq_one_letter_code
_entity_poly.pdbx_strand_id
1 'polypeptide(L)'
;ESVKKTIEKSSIKFIHGVKLDTKTGKSEDRILVLTTWRLYFLAPKTPTKVEATFNFLEIRALNSHPEHQVIIDTDKSSFSLRFESREQLSHVVGHINYALSRIFNNSIFAPSICHSDSDLSEGSRKYSPSSETSLETQRACGGFSETYSALCDYNGISCKEEVQWDVDTIYHSQDNREFNLLDFSHLESRDLAVIVASMAYNTWFTKLYCKDLRIGSEVTEQVLHTVSKSCSLEEITLENAGLKSDFPQKMSAALSENPASVIHSLNLAHNSLDNQGVSNLIQQVCRLSKGLRLLNLSKTSLTSKGVVCLSQALCSTDEYSSSLLHLDLSRNPGVLSGEDASVRKRPKSQSLPVFSTVFPTQNFSLAVSLQNLYLFLSQPNCLVHLDLSGTDCSVD
;
A
#
# COMPACT_ATOMS: atom_id res chain seq x y z
N GLU A 1 34.39 -8.41 -22.71
CA GLU A 1 33.67 -9.71 -22.72
C GLU A 1 33.51 -10.35 -21.34
N SER A 2 34.54 -10.37 -20.48
CA SER A 2 34.43 -10.97 -19.15
C SER A 2 33.28 -10.39 -18.30
N VAL A 3 33.06 -9.08 -18.31
CA VAL A 3 31.90 -8.43 -17.64
C VAL A 3 30.56 -9.02 -18.10
N LYS A 4 30.38 -9.24 -19.41
CA LYS A 4 29.14 -9.78 -20.01
C LYS A 4 28.93 -11.28 -19.72
N LYS A 5 29.95 -11.97 -19.20
CA LYS A 5 29.84 -13.34 -18.68
C LYS A 5 29.48 -13.35 -17.20
N THR A 6 29.90 -12.33 -16.45
CA THR A 6 29.63 -12.19 -15.01
C THR A 6 28.24 -11.62 -14.74
N ILE A 7 27.78 -10.68 -15.56
CA ILE A 7 26.43 -10.09 -15.49
C ILE A 7 25.71 -10.41 -16.78
N GLU A 8 24.44 -10.82 -16.68
CA GLU A 8 23.63 -11.22 -17.83
C GLU A 8 23.58 -10.11 -18.89
N LYS A 9 24.07 -10.41 -20.09
CA LYS A 9 24.31 -9.41 -21.15
C LYS A 9 23.06 -8.59 -21.53
N SER A 10 21.88 -9.21 -21.51
CA SER A 10 20.57 -8.60 -21.80
C SER A 10 20.19 -7.49 -20.81
N SER A 11 20.65 -7.61 -19.57
CA SER A 11 20.33 -6.69 -18.47
C SER A 11 21.19 -5.43 -18.43
N ILE A 12 22.38 -5.45 -19.06
CA ILE A 12 23.36 -4.37 -18.99
C ILE A 12 22.91 -3.18 -19.82
N LYS A 13 22.83 -2.01 -19.19
CA LYS A 13 22.54 -0.72 -19.84
C LYS A 13 23.81 0.05 -20.14
N PHE A 14 24.71 0.16 -19.16
CA PHE A 14 25.94 0.94 -19.27
C PHE A 14 27.12 0.27 -18.57
N ILE A 15 28.32 0.54 -19.07
CA ILE A 15 29.60 0.13 -18.47
C ILE A 15 30.54 1.33 -18.51
N HIS A 16 31.09 1.74 -17.37
CA HIS A 16 32.06 2.83 -17.26
C HIS A 16 33.24 2.43 -16.37
N GLY A 17 34.43 2.94 -16.68
CA GLY A 17 35.54 2.98 -15.73
C GLY A 17 35.31 4.12 -14.74
N VAL A 18 35.48 3.85 -13.44
CA VAL A 18 35.33 4.86 -12.39
C VAL A 18 36.43 4.73 -11.36
N LYS A 19 36.74 5.84 -10.69
CA LYS A 19 37.59 5.82 -9.49
C LYS A 19 36.69 5.80 -8.26
N LEU A 20 36.79 4.74 -7.47
CA LEU A 20 36.08 4.60 -6.20
C LEU A 20 37.01 5.03 -5.06
N ASP A 21 36.61 6.04 -4.29
CA ASP A 21 37.35 6.46 -3.11
C ASP A 21 37.13 5.47 -1.96
N THR A 22 38.23 5.04 -1.35
CA THR A 22 38.20 4.18 -0.17
C THR A 22 38.16 5.02 1.10
N LYS A 23 37.72 4.41 2.22
CA LYS A 23 37.74 5.03 3.55
C LYS A 23 39.14 5.47 4.01
N THR A 24 40.20 4.99 3.35
CA THR A 24 41.60 5.36 3.64
C THR A 24 42.07 6.60 2.88
N GLY A 25 41.20 7.23 2.07
CA GLY A 25 41.52 8.39 1.24
C GLY A 25 42.23 8.05 -0.08
N LYS A 26 42.49 6.76 -0.35
CA LYS A 26 43.01 6.29 -1.64
C LYS A 26 41.87 6.04 -2.62
N SER A 27 42.06 6.40 -3.89
CA SER A 27 41.13 6.05 -4.96
C SER A 27 41.60 4.79 -5.69
N GLU A 28 40.68 3.88 -6.00
CA GLU A 28 40.98 2.67 -6.75
C GLU A 28 40.13 2.58 -8.03
N ASP A 29 40.73 2.10 -9.11
CA ASP A 29 40.02 1.90 -10.38
C ASP A 29 39.04 0.73 -10.27
N ARG A 30 37.83 0.94 -10.79
CA ARG A 30 36.74 -0.03 -10.83
C ARG A 30 35.98 0.04 -12.13
N ILE A 31 35.35 -1.08 -12.48
CA ILE A 31 34.37 -1.12 -13.56
C ILE A 31 32.99 -1.00 -12.92
N LEU A 32 32.27 0.07 -13.25
CA LEU A 32 30.88 0.29 -12.89
C LEU A 32 29.99 -0.26 -13.99
N VAL A 33 29.01 -1.10 -13.61
CA VAL A 33 27.99 -1.63 -14.53
C VAL A 33 26.61 -1.27 -14.01
N LEU A 34 25.80 -0.65 -14.86
CA LEU A 34 24.39 -0.39 -14.58
C LEU A 34 23.51 -1.40 -15.31
N THR A 35 22.58 -1.96 -14.57
CA THR A 35 21.43 -2.70 -15.10
C THR A 35 20.16 -1.85 -14.91
N THR A 36 18.98 -2.42 -15.19
CA THR A 36 17.72 -1.67 -15.00
C THR A 36 17.53 -1.20 -13.56
N TRP A 37 17.86 -2.03 -12.56
CA TRP A 37 17.55 -1.76 -11.15
C TRP A 37 18.77 -1.77 -10.21
N ARG A 38 19.96 -2.13 -10.71
CA ARG A 38 21.17 -2.30 -9.89
C ARG A 38 22.40 -1.63 -10.48
N LEU A 39 23.28 -1.24 -9.56
CA LEU A 39 24.66 -0.89 -9.82
C LEU A 39 25.58 -2.02 -9.34
N TYR A 40 26.60 -2.32 -10.13
CA TYR A 40 27.67 -3.27 -9.79
C TYR A 40 29.03 -2.60 -9.87
N PHE A 41 29.89 -2.89 -8.90
CA PHE A 41 31.32 -2.61 -8.94
C PHE A 41 32.08 -3.90 -9.18
N LEU A 42 32.92 -3.90 -10.20
CA LEU A 42 33.74 -5.04 -10.57
C LEU A 42 35.22 -4.68 -10.56
N ALA A 43 36.05 -5.65 -10.16
CA ALA A 43 37.49 -5.54 -10.21
C ALA A 43 37.97 -5.42 -11.68
N PRO A 44 38.92 -4.52 -12.00
CA PRO A 44 39.51 -4.42 -13.34
C PRO A 44 40.53 -5.55 -13.59
N LYS A 45 40.14 -6.79 -13.33
CA LYS A 45 40.95 -8.02 -13.50
C LYS A 45 40.19 -9.02 -14.37
N THR A 46 40.91 -9.91 -15.03
CA THR A 46 40.32 -11.00 -15.83
C THR A 46 40.68 -12.34 -15.18
N PRO A 47 39.71 -13.20 -14.83
CA PRO A 47 38.27 -13.01 -14.97
C PRO A 47 37.71 -11.96 -14.00
N THR A 48 36.76 -11.18 -14.49
CA THR A 48 36.13 -10.08 -13.76
C THR A 48 35.21 -10.63 -12.67
N LYS A 49 35.38 -10.14 -11.44
CA LYS A 49 34.55 -10.51 -10.27
C LYS A 49 33.77 -9.30 -9.77
N VAL A 50 32.54 -9.53 -9.34
CA VAL A 50 31.72 -8.53 -8.63
C VAL A 50 32.30 -8.37 -7.22
N GLU A 51 32.65 -7.13 -6.88
CA GLU A 51 33.14 -6.78 -5.53
C GLU A 51 32.02 -6.23 -4.65
N ALA A 52 31.12 -5.44 -5.24
CA ALA A 52 29.97 -4.88 -4.55
C ALA A 52 28.81 -4.65 -5.53
N THR A 53 27.58 -4.68 -5.02
CA THR A 53 26.38 -4.34 -5.78
C THR A 53 25.30 -3.86 -4.82
N PHE A 54 24.42 -2.99 -5.31
CA PHE A 54 23.22 -2.58 -4.60
C PHE A 54 22.09 -2.28 -5.58
N ASN A 55 20.86 -2.47 -5.13
CA ASN A 55 19.66 -2.07 -5.86
C ASN A 55 19.36 -0.58 -5.62
N PHE A 56 18.78 0.10 -6.61
CA PHE A 56 18.53 1.54 -6.51
C PHE A 56 17.55 1.91 -5.38
N LEU A 57 16.69 1.00 -4.95
CA LEU A 57 15.81 1.17 -3.79
C LEU A 57 16.58 1.19 -2.45
N GLU A 58 17.85 0.75 -2.41
CA GLU A 58 18.72 0.89 -1.24
C GLU A 58 19.29 2.30 -1.09
N ILE A 59 19.16 3.18 -2.10
CA ILE A 59 19.77 4.52 -2.09
C ILE A 59 18.96 5.47 -1.19
N ARG A 60 19.67 6.14 -0.27
CA ARG A 60 19.16 7.15 0.68
C ARG A 60 19.51 8.57 0.29
N ALA A 61 20.69 8.78 -0.28
CA ALA A 61 21.09 10.06 -0.85
C ALA A 61 21.94 9.88 -2.10
N LEU A 62 21.81 10.81 -3.04
CA LEU A 62 22.59 10.87 -4.28
C LEU A 62 23.07 12.31 -4.49
N ASN A 63 24.32 12.57 -4.08
CA ASN A 63 24.86 13.93 -4.03
C ASN A 63 25.95 14.10 -5.09
N SER A 64 25.68 14.93 -6.10
CA SER A 64 26.68 15.28 -7.10
C SER A 64 27.52 16.47 -6.64
N HIS A 65 28.83 16.40 -6.84
CA HIS A 65 29.82 17.39 -6.43
C HIS A 65 30.62 17.92 -7.63
N PRO A 66 31.37 19.02 -7.47
CA PRO A 66 32.37 19.46 -8.46
C PRO A 66 33.37 18.34 -8.80
N GLU A 67 34.13 18.50 -9.90
CA GLU A 67 35.13 17.51 -10.37
C GLU A 67 34.55 16.15 -10.79
N HIS A 68 33.31 16.13 -11.28
CA HIS A 68 32.66 14.90 -11.80
C HIS A 68 32.57 13.79 -10.74
N GLN A 69 32.34 14.20 -9.48
CA GLN A 69 32.19 13.29 -8.35
C GLN A 69 30.70 13.12 -7.97
N VAL A 70 30.31 11.91 -7.59
CA VAL A 70 29.01 11.63 -6.96
C VAL A 70 29.19 10.76 -5.72
N ILE A 71 28.48 11.10 -4.65
CA ILE A 71 28.40 10.30 -3.43
C ILE A 71 27.03 9.62 -3.40
N ILE A 72 27.04 8.30 -3.34
CA ILE A 72 25.85 7.46 -3.27
C ILE A 72 25.80 6.83 -1.87
N ASP A 73 24.86 7.28 -1.05
CA ASP A 73 24.61 6.71 0.26
C ASP A 73 23.50 5.67 0.17
N THR A 74 23.77 4.47 0.65
CA THR A 74 22.81 3.37 0.75
C THR A 74 22.54 3.03 2.22
N ASP A 75 21.57 2.17 2.48
CA ASP A 75 21.29 1.64 3.82
C ASP A 75 22.51 1.07 4.55
N LYS A 76 23.49 0.54 3.81
CA LYS A 76 24.60 -0.24 4.37
C LYS A 76 25.95 0.43 4.16
N SER A 77 26.09 1.31 3.17
CA SER A 77 27.39 1.76 2.66
C SER A 77 27.29 3.10 1.94
N SER A 78 28.39 3.85 1.93
CA SER A 78 28.55 5.08 1.15
C SER A 78 29.63 4.88 0.09
N PHE A 79 29.35 5.30 -1.15
CA PHE A 79 30.23 5.16 -2.30
C PHE A 79 30.55 6.53 -2.90
N SER A 80 31.82 6.95 -2.84
CA SER A 80 32.30 8.17 -3.50
C SER A 80 32.96 7.80 -4.83
N LEU A 81 32.35 8.23 -5.93
CA LEU A 81 32.75 7.90 -7.30
C LEU A 81 33.23 9.15 -8.03
N ARG A 82 34.40 9.07 -8.67
CA ARG A 82 34.85 10.09 -9.64
C ARG A 82 34.85 9.53 -11.05
N PHE A 83 34.28 10.31 -11.96
CA PHE A 83 34.15 10.00 -13.38
C PHE A 83 35.17 10.76 -14.22
N GLU A 84 35.45 10.26 -15.42
CA GLU A 84 36.36 10.93 -16.36
C GLU A 84 35.75 12.18 -16.99
N SER A 85 34.42 12.23 -17.09
CA SER A 85 33.69 13.35 -17.70
C SER A 85 32.35 13.62 -17.01
N ARG A 86 31.84 14.84 -17.18
CA ARG A 86 30.54 15.25 -16.65
C ARG A 86 29.39 14.47 -17.29
N GLU A 87 29.54 14.09 -18.55
CA GLU A 87 28.54 13.32 -19.32
C GLU A 87 28.37 11.93 -18.72
N GLN A 88 29.45 11.24 -18.38
CA GLN A 88 29.39 9.91 -17.74
C GLN A 88 28.66 9.96 -16.39
N LEU A 89 29.00 10.95 -15.55
CA LEU A 89 28.31 11.18 -14.27
C LEU A 89 26.81 11.45 -14.49
N SER A 90 26.49 12.32 -15.46
CA SER A 90 25.10 12.69 -15.78
C SER A 90 24.30 11.50 -16.29
N HIS A 91 24.92 10.60 -17.07
CA HIS A 91 24.29 9.35 -17.51
C HIS A 91 23.98 8.41 -16.34
N VAL A 92 24.91 8.23 -15.40
CA VAL A 92 24.70 7.35 -14.25
C VAL A 92 23.58 7.88 -13.34
N VAL A 93 23.65 9.16 -12.97
CA VAL A 93 22.64 9.82 -12.13
C VAL A 93 21.28 9.85 -12.83
N GLY A 94 21.27 10.20 -14.13
CA GLY A 94 20.05 10.23 -14.94
C GLY A 94 19.39 8.86 -15.05
N HIS A 95 20.17 7.79 -15.25
CA HIS A 95 19.64 6.43 -15.30
C HIS A 95 19.05 5.97 -13.97
N ILE A 96 19.73 6.25 -12.85
CA ILE A 96 19.22 5.94 -11.50
C ILE A 96 17.89 6.66 -11.26
N ASN A 97 17.84 7.96 -11.51
CA ASN A 97 16.62 8.76 -11.31
C ASN A 97 15.49 8.32 -12.24
N TYR A 98 15.79 7.98 -13.50
CA TYR A 98 14.81 7.45 -14.44
C TYR A 98 14.27 6.08 -14.00
N ALA A 99 15.12 5.18 -13.51
CA ALA A 99 14.68 3.89 -13.00
C ALA A 99 13.78 4.07 -11.76
N LEU A 100 14.17 4.91 -10.81
CA LEU A 100 13.35 5.17 -9.61
C LEU A 100 12.02 5.85 -9.95
N SER A 101 11.99 6.80 -10.89
CA SER A 101 10.74 7.45 -11.30
C SER A 101 9.76 6.48 -11.95
N ARG A 102 10.25 5.41 -12.60
CA ARG A 102 9.40 4.33 -13.13
C ARG A 102 8.74 3.51 -12.04
N ILE A 103 9.41 3.28 -10.91
CA ILE A 103 8.90 2.48 -9.79
C ILE A 103 7.86 3.28 -9.00
N PHE A 104 8.17 4.55 -8.71
CA PHE A 104 7.34 5.38 -7.84
C PHE A 104 6.31 6.23 -8.56
N ASN A 105 6.35 6.32 -9.90
CA ASN A 105 5.41 7.08 -10.73
C ASN A 105 5.11 8.51 -10.21
N ASN A 106 6.15 9.23 -9.75
CA ASN A 106 6.05 10.56 -9.10
C ASN A 106 5.18 10.59 -7.82
N SER A 107 5.01 9.46 -7.15
CA SER A 107 4.37 9.38 -5.83
C SER A 107 5.01 10.39 -4.86
N ILE A 108 4.20 11.06 -4.05
CA ILE A 108 4.67 11.94 -2.98
C ILE A 108 5.49 11.19 -1.92
N PHE A 109 5.39 9.85 -1.91
CA PHE A 109 6.16 8.97 -1.04
C PHE A 109 7.44 8.46 -1.71
N ALA A 110 7.76 8.94 -2.92
CA ALA A 110 9.05 8.67 -3.54
C ALA A 110 10.17 9.27 -2.67
N PRO A 111 11.33 8.60 -2.58
CA PRO A 111 12.50 9.18 -1.93
C PRO A 111 12.84 10.55 -2.53
N SER A 112 13.30 11.49 -1.70
CA SER A 112 13.70 12.86 -2.13
C SER A 112 14.72 12.89 -3.26
N ILE A 113 15.48 11.81 -3.45
CA ILE A 113 16.39 11.58 -4.57
C ILE A 113 15.67 11.63 -5.93
N CYS A 114 14.39 11.28 -5.97
CA CYS A 114 13.53 11.36 -7.16
C CYS A 114 13.07 12.79 -7.44
N HIS A 115 13.21 13.70 -6.47
CA HIS A 115 12.79 15.10 -6.51
C HIS A 115 14.02 16.02 -6.55
N SER A 116 14.91 15.84 -7.52
CA SER A 116 15.92 16.87 -7.78
C SER A 116 15.26 18.04 -8.51
N ASP A 117 15.39 19.24 -7.92
CA ASP A 117 14.84 20.51 -8.38
C ASP A 117 14.80 20.66 -9.90
N SER A 118 13.63 21.11 -10.35
CA SER A 118 13.28 21.45 -11.71
C SER A 118 14.16 22.55 -12.30
N ASP A 119 15.29 22.15 -12.87
CA ASP A 119 15.90 22.77 -14.07
C ASP A 119 16.26 21.71 -15.14
N LEU A 120 15.81 20.46 -14.96
CA LEU A 120 16.11 19.33 -15.86
C LEU A 120 14.92 18.90 -16.73
N SER A 121 13.92 19.76 -16.94
CA SER A 121 12.81 19.49 -17.87
C SER A 121 13.27 19.26 -19.32
N GLU A 122 14.46 19.74 -19.70
CA GLU A 122 15.10 19.41 -20.98
C GLU A 122 16.14 18.28 -20.91
N GLY A 123 16.79 18.08 -19.76
CA GLY A 123 17.86 17.08 -19.60
C GLY A 123 17.36 15.63 -19.58
N SER A 124 16.27 15.37 -18.86
CA SER A 124 15.73 14.01 -18.72
C SER A 124 15.16 13.45 -20.03
N ARG A 125 14.77 14.31 -20.97
CA ARG A 125 14.32 13.91 -22.32
C ARG A 125 15.47 13.47 -23.24
N LYS A 126 16.70 13.96 -23.02
CA LYS A 126 17.86 13.64 -23.85
C LYS A 126 18.54 12.31 -23.54
N TYR A 127 18.32 11.76 -22.35
CA TYR A 127 19.03 10.55 -21.90
C TYR A 127 18.11 9.34 -21.71
N SER A 128 16.90 9.39 -22.26
CA SER A 128 16.10 8.19 -22.52
C SER A 128 16.89 7.32 -23.51
N PRO A 129 17.18 6.02 -23.24
CA PRO A 129 17.93 5.15 -24.15
C PRO A 129 17.22 4.86 -25.49
N SER A 130 16.11 5.53 -25.76
CA SER A 130 15.25 5.41 -26.93
C SER A 130 14.46 6.70 -27.08
N SER A 131 15.09 7.74 -27.63
CA SER A 131 14.36 8.92 -28.12
C SER A 131 13.74 8.60 -29.47
N GLU A 132 12.54 8.02 -29.47
CA GLU A 132 11.56 8.13 -30.57
C GLU A 132 10.17 7.67 -30.06
N THR A 133 9.11 8.43 -30.42
CA THR A 133 7.67 8.36 -30.02
C THR A 133 7.37 8.83 -28.58
N SER A 134 6.92 10.07 -28.33
CA SER A 134 5.59 10.66 -28.62
C SER A 134 4.44 9.84 -28.04
N LEU A 135 3.73 10.45 -27.06
CA LEU A 135 2.72 9.89 -26.15
C LEU A 135 3.37 9.08 -25.00
N GLU A 136 3.10 9.44 -23.75
CA GLU A 136 3.12 8.44 -22.67
C GLU A 136 2.17 7.33 -23.13
N THR A 137 2.68 6.30 -23.80
CA THR A 137 1.95 5.04 -23.95
C THR A 137 1.53 4.68 -22.54
N GLN A 138 0.24 4.80 -22.24
CA GLN A 138 -0.34 4.41 -20.96
C GLN A 138 0.23 3.05 -20.61
N ARG A 139 1.16 3.01 -19.63
CA ARG A 139 1.77 1.75 -19.24
C ARG A 139 0.65 0.86 -18.73
N ALA A 140 0.65 -0.40 -19.16
CA ALA A 140 -0.36 -1.35 -18.74
C ALA A 140 -0.45 -1.35 -17.21
N CYS A 141 -1.68 -1.28 -16.72
CA CYS A 141 -1.99 -1.18 -15.29
C CYS A 141 -1.12 -0.19 -14.49
N GLY A 142 -0.82 0.99 -15.05
CA GLY A 142 -0.06 2.02 -14.35
C GLY A 142 1.40 1.64 -14.09
N GLY A 143 1.98 0.75 -14.90
CA GLY A 143 3.38 0.32 -14.78
C GLY A 143 3.63 -0.71 -13.68
N PHE A 144 2.58 -1.40 -13.20
CA PHE A 144 2.70 -2.42 -12.14
C PHE A 144 3.83 -3.42 -12.39
N SER A 145 3.93 -3.97 -13.60
CA SER A 145 4.95 -4.97 -13.97
C SER A 145 6.38 -4.46 -13.84
N GLU A 146 6.59 -3.14 -13.97
CA GLU A 146 7.90 -2.52 -13.79
C GLU A 146 8.27 -2.43 -12.30
N THR A 147 7.32 -1.96 -11.47
CA THR A 147 7.46 -1.91 -10.01
C THR A 147 7.67 -3.31 -9.44
N TYR A 148 6.90 -4.29 -9.92
CA TYR A 148 7.04 -5.70 -9.56
C TYR A 148 8.43 -6.24 -9.91
N SER A 149 8.89 -6.04 -11.14
CA SER A 149 10.24 -6.45 -11.55
C SER A 149 11.34 -5.84 -10.68
N ALA A 150 11.22 -4.55 -10.35
CA ALA A 150 12.19 -3.85 -9.52
C ALA A 150 12.21 -4.38 -8.08
N LEU A 151 11.04 -4.65 -7.51
CA LEU A 151 10.91 -5.20 -6.16
C LEU A 151 11.32 -6.68 -6.11
N CYS A 152 11.10 -7.47 -7.15
CA CYS A 152 11.64 -8.82 -7.25
C CYS A 152 13.17 -8.80 -7.21
N ASP A 153 13.79 -7.92 -8.01
CA ASP A 153 15.24 -7.74 -8.03
C ASP A 153 15.77 -7.29 -6.65
N TYR A 154 15.11 -6.31 -6.01
CA TYR A 154 15.49 -5.84 -4.67
C TYR A 154 15.43 -6.96 -3.62
N ASN A 155 14.37 -7.75 -3.66
CA ASN A 155 14.16 -8.86 -2.72
C ASN A 155 14.97 -10.12 -3.08
N GLY A 156 15.68 -10.13 -4.20
CA GLY A 156 16.46 -11.29 -4.67
C GLY A 156 15.58 -12.50 -5.01
N ILE A 157 14.35 -12.26 -5.48
CA ILE A 157 13.44 -13.31 -5.95
C ILE A 157 13.31 -13.25 -7.48
N SER A 158 12.98 -14.38 -8.09
CA SER A 158 12.76 -14.43 -9.54
C SER A 158 11.42 -13.82 -9.91
N CYS A 159 11.44 -12.86 -10.82
CA CYS A 159 10.22 -12.27 -11.37
C CYS A 159 9.40 -13.34 -12.10
N LYS A 160 8.12 -13.47 -11.75
CA LYS A 160 7.22 -14.45 -12.38
C LYS A 160 6.63 -13.84 -13.65
N GLU A 161 6.99 -14.39 -14.81
CA GLU A 161 6.49 -13.91 -16.11
C GLU A 161 4.97 -14.00 -16.21
N GLU A 162 4.35 -15.01 -15.58
CA GLU A 162 2.89 -15.17 -15.54
C GLU A 162 2.18 -13.99 -14.86
N VAL A 163 2.75 -13.42 -13.79
CA VAL A 163 2.18 -12.26 -13.11
C VAL A 163 2.22 -11.03 -14.02
N GLN A 164 3.34 -10.82 -14.69
CA GLN A 164 3.49 -9.70 -15.64
C GLN A 164 2.54 -9.87 -16.82
N TRP A 165 2.42 -11.09 -17.35
CA TRP A 165 1.55 -11.37 -18.48
C TRP A 165 0.07 -11.18 -18.12
N ASP A 166 -0.38 -11.69 -16.96
CA ASP A 166 -1.75 -11.51 -16.48
C ASP A 166 -2.07 -10.03 -16.29
N VAL A 167 -1.16 -9.27 -15.66
CA VAL A 167 -1.39 -7.84 -15.41
C VAL A 167 -1.39 -7.04 -16.71
N ASP A 168 -0.37 -7.23 -17.56
CA ASP A 168 -0.20 -6.44 -18.78
C ASP A 168 -1.20 -6.80 -19.87
N THR A 169 -1.78 -8.01 -19.83
CA THR A 169 -2.70 -8.53 -20.86
C THR A 169 -4.13 -8.63 -20.34
N ILE A 170 -4.38 -9.43 -19.30
CA ILE A 170 -5.74 -9.72 -18.83
C ILE A 170 -6.31 -8.53 -18.09
N TYR A 171 -5.65 -8.09 -17.03
CA TYR A 171 -6.13 -6.97 -16.21
C TYR A 171 -6.24 -5.68 -17.00
N HIS A 172 -5.22 -5.38 -17.82
CA HIS A 172 -5.21 -4.18 -18.64
C HIS A 172 -6.33 -4.18 -19.69
N SER A 173 -6.54 -5.31 -20.40
CA SER A 173 -7.59 -5.39 -21.43
C SER A 173 -9.01 -5.33 -20.86
N GLN A 174 -9.19 -5.73 -19.61
CA GLN A 174 -10.48 -5.68 -18.91
C GLN A 174 -10.73 -4.35 -18.19
N ASP A 175 -9.79 -3.39 -18.26
CA ASP A 175 -9.79 -2.17 -17.42
C ASP A 175 -10.01 -2.49 -15.93
N ASN A 176 -9.52 -3.64 -15.47
CA ASN A 176 -9.80 -4.11 -14.13
C ASN A 176 -8.99 -3.29 -13.10
N ARG A 177 -9.69 -2.74 -12.12
CA ARG A 177 -9.15 -1.91 -11.04
C ARG A 177 -9.03 -2.65 -9.71
N GLU A 178 -9.53 -3.88 -9.65
CA GLU A 178 -9.46 -4.75 -8.49
C GLU A 178 -8.38 -5.81 -8.67
N PHE A 179 -7.31 -5.71 -7.89
CA PHE A 179 -6.27 -6.72 -7.85
C PHE A 179 -6.74 -7.90 -6.99
N ASN A 180 -6.98 -9.05 -7.62
CA ASN A 180 -7.47 -10.24 -6.94
C ASN A 180 -6.31 -11.19 -6.59
N LEU A 181 -6.00 -11.34 -5.30
CA LEU A 181 -4.94 -12.24 -4.83
C LEU A 181 -5.21 -13.71 -5.12
N LEU A 182 -6.45 -14.09 -5.40
CA LEU A 182 -6.81 -15.47 -5.72
C LEU A 182 -6.26 -15.92 -7.07
N ASP A 183 -6.09 -14.99 -8.01
CA ASP A 183 -5.53 -15.26 -9.35
C ASP A 183 -4.10 -15.79 -9.26
N PHE A 184 -3.41 -15.48 -8.15
CA PHE A 184 -2.03 -15.87 -7.87
C PHE A 184 -1.90 -16.79 -6.66
N SER A 185 -2.99 -17.43 -6.22
CA SER A 185 -3.03 -18.25 -5.00
C SER A 185 -2.11 -19.49 -5.02
N HIS A 186 -1.66 -19.90 -6.20
CA HIS A 186 -0.68 -20.98 -6.39
C HIS A 186 0.77 -20.55 -6.09
N LEU A 187 1.03 -19.23 -6.01
CA LEU A 187 2.36 -18.71 -5.71
C LEU A 187 2.70 -18.80 -4.22
N GLU A 188 4.00 -18.80 -3.93
CA GLU A 188 4.49 -18.80 -2.55
C GLU A 188 4.22 -17.45 -1.87
N SER A 189 4.14 -17.48 -0.53
CA SER A 189 3.87 -16.27 0.30
C SER A 189 4.81 -15.10 -0.01
N ARG A 190 6.08 -15.38 -0.32
CA ARG A 190 7.07 -14.35 -0.63
C ARG A 190 6.82 -13.68 -1.98
N ASP A 191 6.39 -14.44 -2.99
CA ASP A 191 6.02 -13.91 -4.29
C ASP A 191 4.78 -13.02 -4.16
N LEU A 192 3.74 -13.49 -3.45
CA LEU A 192 2.54 -12.71 -3.14
C LEU A 192 2.84 -11.42 -2.38
N ALA A 193 3.79 -11.47 -1.43
CA ALA A 193 4.19 -10.29 -0.68
C ALA A 193 4.77 -9.21 -1.62
N VAL A 194 5.63 -9.58 -2.57
CA VAL A 194 6.20 -8.63 -3.54
C VAL A 194 5.14 -8.12 -4.53
N ILE A 195 4.18 -8.95 -4.92
CA ILE A 195 3.02 -8.54 -5.73
C ILE A 195 2.22 -7.44 -4.99
N VAL A 196 1.86 -7.68 -3.73
CA VAL A 196 1.13 -6.68 -2.92
C VAL A 196 1.97 -5.42 -2.72
N ALA A 197 3.26 -5.54 -2.40
CA ALA A 197 4.16 -4.40 -2.22
C ALA A 197 4.22 -3.50 -3.48
N SER A 198 4.06 -4.10 -4.67
CA SER A 198 4.05 -3.36 -5.94
C SER A 198 2.83 -2.45 -6.09
N MET A 199 1.75 -2.73 -5.35
CA MET A 199 0.55 -1.88 -5.33
C MET A 199 0.74 -0.60 -4.52
N ALA A 200 1.71 -0.55 -3.60
CA ALA A 200 1.93 0.59 -2.69
C ALA A 200 2.13 1.92 -3.43
N TYR A 201 2.74 1.87 -4.62
CA TYR A 201 3.05 3.03 -5.45
C TYR A 201 2.32 3.00 -6.80
N ASN A 202 1.46 2.00 -7.01
CA ASN A 202 0.68 1.87 -8.23
C ASN A 202 -0.53 2.80 -8.17
N THR A 203 -0.84 3.43 -9.31
CA THR A 203 -1.96 4.37 -9.43
C THR A 203 -3.11 3.81 -10.27
N TRP A 204 -3.05 2.54 -10.66
CA TRP A 204 -4.06 1.90 -11.49
C TRP A 204 -5.07 1.10 -10.66
N PHE A 205 -4.57 0.26 -9.76
CA PHE A 205 -5.40 -0.57 -8.90
C PHE A 205 -5.96 0.24 -7.75
N THR A 206 -7.28 0.29 -7.67
CA THR A 206 -8.00 0.99 -6.59
C THR A 206 -8.61 0.02 -5.60
N LYS A 207 -8.59 -1.29 -5.87
CA LYS A 207 -9.10 -2.31 -4.96
C LYS A 207 -8.12 -3.45 -4.77
N LEU A 208 -8.03 -3.94 -3.55
CA LEU A 208 -7.34 -5.19 -3.21
C LEU A 208 -8.36 -6.20 -2.71
N TYR A 209 -8.42 -7.35 -3.36
CA TYR A 209 -9.38 -8.41 -3.05
C TYR A 209 -8.69 -9.71 -2.66
N CYS A 210 -9.13 -10.28 -1.54
CA CYS A 210 -8.74 -11.60 -1.07
C CYS A 210 -9.89 -12.17 -0.22
N LYS A 211 -10.43 -13.30 -0.64
CA LYS A 211 -11.49 -14.01 0.07
C LYS A 211 -11.18 -15.49 0.17
N ASP A 212 -11.36 -16.07 1.36
CA ASP A 212 -11.18 -17.50 1.61
C ASP A 212 -9.76 -18.04 1.27
N LEU A 213 -8.76 -17.15 1.29
CA LEU A 213 -7.34 -17.48 1.13
C LEU A 213 -6.57 -17.02 2.37
N ARG A 214 -5.95 -17.97 3.07
CA ARG A 214 -5.13 -17.65 4.24
C ARG A 214 -3.81 -17.00 3.80
N ILE A 215 -3.69 -15.69 3.99
CA ILE A 215 -2.46 -14.95 3.66
C ILE A 215 -1.44 -15.04 4.79
N GLY A 216 -0.17 -15.17 4.43
CA GLY A 216 0.94 -15.21 5.38
C GLY A 216 1.20 -13.87 6.07
N SER A 217 2.00 -13.88 7.14
CA SER A 217 2.36 -12.63 7.84
C SER A 217 3.14 -11.67 6.95
N GLU A 218 3.99 -12.19 6.06
CA GLU A 218 4.75 -11.36 5.11
C GLU A 218 3.82 -10.58 4.17
N VAL A 219 2.82 -11.27 3.59
CA VAL A 219 1.80 -10.64 2.74
C VAL A 219 1.01 -9.61 3.54
N THR A 220 0.62 -9.95 4.78
CA THR A 220 -0.12 -9.05 5.68
C THR A 220 0.66 -7.76 5.95
N GLU A 221 1.97 -7.84 6.20
CA GLU A 221 2.82 -6.66 6.39
C GLU A 221 2.92 -5.83 5.09
N GLN A 222 2.92 -6.45 3.90
CA GLN A 222 2.90 -5.71 2.64
C GLN A 222 1.54 -5.07 2.35
N VAL A 223 0.43 -5.65 2.81
CA VAL A 223 -0.89 -4.98 2.78
C VAL A 223 -0.84 -3.72 3.64
N LEU A 224 -0.31 -3.81 4.87
CA LEU A 224 -0.16 -2.65 5.76
C LEU A 224 0.75 -1.57 5.17
N HIS A 225 1.86 -1.98 4.54
CA HIS A 225 2.74 -1.08 3.81
C HIS A 225 2.02 -0.38 2.65
N THR A 226 1.23 -1.13 1.87
CA THR A 226 0.42 -0.59 0.77
C THR A 226 -0.57 0.45 1.29
N VAL A 227 -1.23 0.17 2.43
CA VAL A 227 -2.15 1.11 3.10
C VAL A 227 -1.43 2.39 3.54
N SER A 228 -0.17 2.31 4.00
CA SER A 228 0.59 3.48 4.46
C SER A 228 1.23 4.33 3.35
N LYS A 229 1.15 3.89 2.09
CA LYS A 229 1.80 4.57 0.94
C LYS A 229 0.87 4.85 -0.25
N SER A 230 -0.16 4.04 -0.45
CA SER A 230 -1.01 4.21 -1.62
C SER A 230 -1.90 5.45 -1.48
N CYS A 231 -1.93 6.24 -2.54
CA CYS A 231 -2.87 7.35 -2.71
C CYS A 231 -4.04 7.01 -3.65
N SER A 232 -4.08 5.77 -4.17
CA SER A 232 -5.08 5.31 -5.14
C SER A 232 -5.92 4.13 -4.64
N LEU A 233 -5.51 3.46 -3.57
CA LEU A 233 -6.28 2.37 -2.97
C LEU A 233 -7.52 2.92 -2.26
N GLU A 234 -8.69 2.50 -2.72
CA GLU A 234 -10.02 2.95 -2.28
C GLU A 234 -10.75 1.86 -1.48
N GLU A 235 -10.58 0.59 -1.88
CA GLU A 235 -11.32 -0.54 -1.32
C GLU A 235 -10.40 -1.71 -0.95
N ILE A 236 -10.61 -2.30 0.22
CA ILE A 236 -9.88 -3.48 0.68
C ILE A 236 -10.87 -4.53 1.16
N THR A 237 -10.79 -5.71 0.53
CA THR A 237 -11.49 -6.93 0.97
C THR A 237 -10.47 -7.98 1.36
N LEU A 238 -10.45 -8.33 2.65
CA LEU A 238 -9.65 -9.41 3.24
C LEU A 238 -10.58 -10.32 4.05
N GLU A 239 -11.53 -10.95 3.37
CA GLU A 239 -12.53 -11.80 4.00
C GLU A 239 -11.99 -13.19 4.28
N ASN A 240 -12.12 -13.69 5.52
CA ASN A 240 -11.62 -15.00 5.91
C ASN A 240 -10.15 -15.23 5.50
N ALA A 241 -9.33 -14.18 5.55
CA ALA A 241 -7.96 -14.19 5.05
C ALA A 241 -6.95 -14.74 6.08
N GLY A 242 -7.43 -15.22 7.22
CA GLY A 242 -6.59 -15.71 8.32
C GLY A 242 -5.79 -14.60 9.00
N LEU A 243 -6.35 -13.38 9.05
CA LEU A 243 -5.73 -12.23 9.71
C LEU A 243 -5.55 -12.50 11.20
N LYS A 244 -4.45 -11.98 11.76
CA LYS A 244 -4.23 -11.99 13.21
C LYS A 244 -5.15 -10.98 13.89
N SER A 245 -5.46 -11.22 15.16
CA SER A 245 -6.40 -10.40 15.92
C SER A 245 -5.98 -8.93 16.01
N ASP A 246 -4.67 -8.66 16.06
CA ASP A 246 -4.06 -7.33 16.15
C ASP A 246 -3.96 -6.57 14.81
N PHE A 247 -4.40 -7.18 13.69
CA PHE A 247 -4.34 -6.55 12.38
C PHE A 247 -5.03 -5.17 12.32
N PRO A 248 -6.24 -4.96 12.88
CA PRO A 248 -6.91 -3.66 12.81
C PRO A 248 -6.12 -2.56 13.52
N GLN A 249 -5.44 -2.89 14.62
CA GLN A 249 -4.53 -1.96 15.32
C GLN A 249 -3.39 -1.51 14.41
N LYS A 250 -2.76 -2.45 13.70
CA LYS A 250 -1.68 -2.14 12.75
C LYS A 250 -2.20 -1.34 11.55
N MET A 251 -3.37 -1.68 11.04
CA MET A 251 -3.99 -0.96 9.93
C MET A 251 -4.34 0.48 10.31
N SER A 252 -4.81 0.70 11.54
CA SER A 252 -5.00 2.05 12.10
C SER A 252 -3.70 2.84 12.12
N ALA A 253 -2.59 2.23 12.53
CA ALA A 253 -1.27 2.88 12.52
C ALA A 253 -0.81 3.22 11.10
N ALA A 254 -0.93 2.27 10.17
CA ALA A 254 -0.60 2.49 8.76
C ALA A 254 -1.39 3.66 8.13
N LEU A 255 -2.69 3.74 8.40
CA LEU A 255 -3.52 4.87 7.95
C LEU A 255 -3.15 6.20 8.60
N SER A 256 -2.61 6.20 9.83
CA SER A 256 -2.16 7.43 10.49
C SER A 256 -0.90 8.02 9.85
N GLU A 257 -0.09 7.18 9.20
CA GLU A 257 1.08 7.60 8.42
C GLU A 257 0.71 8.09 7.01
N ASN A 258 -0.55 7.90 6.58
CA ASN A 258 -1.02 8.21 5.23
C ASN A 258 -2.25 9.15 5.24
N PRO A 259 -2.05 10.46 5.46
CA PRO A 259 -3.14 11.43 5.41
C PRO A 259 -3.74 11.61 4.01
N ALA A 260 -3.03 11.16 2.96
CA ALA A 260 -3.50 11.20 1.57
C ALA A 260 -4.35 9.97 1.18
N SER A 261 -4.58 9.04 2.12
CA SER A 261 -5.38 7.84 1.87
C SER A 261 -6.79 8.20 1.40
N VAL A 262 -7.23 7.50 0.37
CA VAL A 262 -8.57 7.63 -0.23
C VAL A 262 -9.45 6.43 0.10
N ILE A 263 -9.01 5.56 1.02
CA ILE A 263 -9.75 4.37 1.44
C ILE A 263 -11.10 4.78 2.03
N HIS A 264 -12.17 4.19 1.49
CA HIS A 264 -13.53 4.41 1.95
C HIS A 264 -14.34 3.11 2.08
N SER A 265 -13.82 1.95 1.68
CA SER A 265 -14.52 0.66 1.79
C SER A 265 -13.62 -0.40 2.41
N LEU A 266 -14.07 -1.02 3.50
CA LEU A 266 -13.34 -2.05 4.22
C LEU A 266 -14.22 -3.28 4.47
N ASN A 267 -13.80 -4.43 3.97
CA ASN A 267 -14.36 -5.72 4.32
C ASN A 267 -13.29 -6.59 5.00
N LEU A 268 -13.45 -6.81 6.31
CA LEU A 268 -12.58 -7.65 7.13
C LEU A 268 -13.35 -8.85 7.71
N ALA A 269 -14.51 -9.17 7.12
CA ALA A 269 -15.42 -10.18 7.62
C ALA A 269 -14.74 -11.55 7.80
N HIS A 270 -15.28 -12.36 8.70
CA HIS A 270 -14.83 -13.73 8.95
C HIS A 270 -13.37 -13.83 9.46
N ASN A 271 -12.79 -12.76 10.01
CA ASN A 271 -11.52 -12.82 10.74
C ASN A 271 -11.77 -12.57 12.24
N SER A 272 -11.15 -13.33 13.14
CA SER A 272 -11.29 -13.04 14.57
C SER A 272 -10.41 -11.85 14.96
N LEU A 273 -11.03 -10.69 15.19
CA LEU A 273 -10.36 -9.41 15.40
C LEU A 273 -10.47 -8.96 16.86
N ASP A 274 -9.46 -8.26 17.35
CA ASP A 274 -9.53 -7.68 18.69
C ASP A 274 -10.36 -6.37 18.68
N ASN A 275 -11.16 -6.18 19.73
CA ASN A 275 -12.13 -5.07 19.78
C ASN A 275 -11.45 -3.70 19.92
N GLN A 276 -10.26 -3.64 20.52
CA GLN A 276 -9.52 -2.38 20.71
C GLN A 276 -8.94 -1.91 19.37
N GLY A 277 -8.33 -2.82 18.62
CA GLY A 277 -7.84 -2.58 17.28
C GLY A 277 -8.96 -2.15 16.34
N VAL A 278 -10.12 -2.82 16.37
CA VAL A 278 -11.29 -2.43 15.57
C VAL A 278 -11.74 -1.01 15.91
N SER A 279 -11.84 -0.67 17.20
CA SER A 279 -12.16 0.70 17.64
C SER A 279 -11.19 1.74 17.07
N ASN A 280 -9.89 1.47 17.17
CA ASN A 280 -8.85 2.39 16.69
C ASN A 280 -8.90 2.55 15.16
N LEU A 281 -9.10 1.45 14.43
CA LEU A 281 -9.26 1.46 12.99
C LEU A 281 -10.45 2.32 12.56
N ILE A 282 -11.62 2.13 13.16
CA ILE A 282 -12.82 2.91 12.80
C ILE A 282 -12.59 4.41 13.07
N GLN A 283 -12.04 4.76 14.23
CA GLN A 283 -11.73 6.16 14.55
C GLN A 283 -10.79 6.78 13.51
N GLN A 284 -9.81 6.02 13.03
CA GLN A 284 -8.88 6.50 12.02
C GLN A 284 -9.52 6.63 10.65
N VAL A 285 -10.33 5.66 10.22
CA VAL A 285 -10.98 5.68 8.89
C VAL A 285 -12.03 6.79 8.80
N CYS A 286 -12.76 7.09 9.89
CA CYS A 286 -13.69 8.22 9.94
C CYS A 286 -13.01 9.60 9.83
N ARG A 287 -11.68 9.69 10.01
CA ARG A 287 -10.91 10.93 9.82
C ARG A 287 -10.38 11.09 8.40
N LEU A 288 -10.51 10.07 7.54
CA LEU A 288 -10.03 10.14 6.17
C LEU A 288 -10.93 11.06 5.33
N SER A 289 -10.30 11.75 4.37
CA SER A 289 -10.94 12.80 3.57
C SER A 289 -12.13 12.33 2.72
N LYS A 290 -12.20 11.04 2.38
CA LYS A 290 -13.30 10.48 1.56
C LYS A 290 -14.53 10.07 2.36
N GLY A 291 -14.37 9.94 3.69
CA GLY A 291 -15.37 9.35 4.58
C GLY A 291 -15.63 7.86 4.29
N LEU A 292 -16.04 7.12 5.32
CA LEU A 292 -16.28 5.68 5.24
C LEU A 292 -17.63 5.41 4.54
N ARG A 293 -17.62 4.63 3.45
CA ARG A 293 -18.81 4.24 2.66
C ARG A 293 -19.26 2.82 2.93
N LEU A 294 -18.33 1.88 3.09
CA LEU A 294 -18.64 0.48 3.38
C LEU A 294 -17.78 -0.03 4.52
N LEU A 295 -18.43 -0.63 5.51
CA LEU A 295 -17.77 -1.37 6.58
C LEU A 295 -18.45 -2.73 6.76
N ASN A 296 -17.70 -3.79 6.50
CA ASN A 296 -18.11 -5.15 6.81
C ASN A 296 -17.20 -5.76 7.88
N LEU A 297 -17.78 -5.99 9.06
CA LEU A 297 -17.18 -6.65 10.21
C LEU A 297 -18.01 -7.88 10.61
N SER A 298 -18.70 -8.52 9.66
CA SER A 298 -19.46 -9.74 9.90
C SER A 298 -18.56 -10.85 10.44
N LYS A 299 -19.02 -11.55 11.49
CA LYS A 299 -18.31 -12.68 12.10
C LYS A 299 -16.86 -12.33 12.46
N THR A 300 -16.65 -11.20 13.14
CA THR A 300 -15.32 -10.73 13.56
C THR A 300 -15.02 -10.87 15.04
N SER A 301 -15.91 -11.52 15.80
CA SER A 301 -15.86 -11.61 17.27
C SER A 301 -16.03 -10.24 17.94
N LEU A 302 -16.79 -9.35 17.29
CA LEU A 302 -17.10 -8.03 17.81
C LEU A 302 -18.01 -8.14 19.04
N THR A 303 -17.75 -7.31 20.05
CA THR A 303 -18.52 -7.21 21.30
C THR A 303 -19.29 -5.90 21.38
N SER A 304 -20.18 -5.78 22.36
CA SER A 304 -20.95 -4.55 22.61
C SER A 304 -20.07 -3.31 22.77
N LYS A 305 -18.88 -3.44 23.37
CA LYS A 305 -17.90 -2.35 23.47
C LYS A 305 -17.39 -1.88 22.11
N GLY A 306 -17.12 -2.82 21.20
CA GLY A 306 -16.72 -2.51 19.83
C GLY A 306 -17.79 -1.72 19.08
N VAL A 307 -19.07 -2.08 19.24
CA VAL A 307 -20.20 -1.35 18.65
C VAL A 307 -20.39 0.03 19.27
N VAL A 308 -20.21 0.17 20.59
CA VAL A 308 -20.23 1.49 21.24
C VAL A 308 -19.19 2.42 20.63
N CYS A 309 -17.95 1.94 20.49
CA CYS A 309 -16.86 2.71 19.88
C CYS A 309 -17.14 3.06 18.41
N LEU A 310 -17.67 2.10 17.63
CA LEU A 310 -18.09 2.31 16.26
C LEU A 310 -19.13 3.44 16.17
N SER A 311 -20.20 3.34 16.94
CA SER A 311 -21.27 4.34 16.93
C SER A 311 -20.79 5.72 17.38
N GLN A 312 -19.90 5.79 18.38
CA GLN A 312 -19.30 7.06 18.81
C GLN A 312 -18.43 7.68 17.72
N ALA A 313 -17.59 6.89 17.04
CA ALA A 313 -16.75 7.37 15.96
C ALA A 313 -17.59 7.88 14.78
N LEU A 314 -18.64 7.15 14.40
CA LEU A 314 -19.57 7.56 13.34
C LEU A 314 -20.38 8.82 13.68
N CYS A 315 -20.67 9.06 14.97
CA CYS A 315 -21.33 10.28 15.44
C CYS A 315 -20.38 11.48 15.61
N SER A 316 -19.06 11.26 15.61
CA SER A 316 -18.05 12.30 15.87
C SER A 316 -17.59 13.07 14.63
N THR A 317 -18.05 12.68 13.44
CA THR A 317 -17.74 13.37 12.19
C THR A 317 -18.62 14.62 12.07
N ASP A 318 -18.01 15.80 12.11
CA ASP A 318 -18.66 17.13 12.06
C ASP A 318 -19.42 17.44 10.74
N GLU A 319 -19.35 16.54 9.75
CA GLU A 319 -20.15 16.66 8.53
C GLU A 319 -21.58 16.18 8.79
N TYR A 320 -22.56 17.02 8.43
CA TYR A 320 -24.00 16.87 8.68
C TYR A 320 -24.67 15.60 8.09
N SER A 321 -23.91 14.66 7.53
CA SER A 321 -24.36 13.33 7.15
C SER A 321 -23.19 12.35 7.08
N SER A 322 -23.29 11.22 7.76
CA SER A 322 -22.35 10.11 7.54
C SER A 322 -22.39 9.64 6.09
N SER A 323 -21.21 9.50 5.46
CA SER A 323 -21.07 8.94 4.11
C SER A 323 -21.22 7.42 4.05
N LEU A 324 -21.51 6.77 5.20
CA LEU A 324 -21.67 5.33 5.30
C LEU A 324 -22.93 4.88 4.58
N LEU A 325 -22.74 4.06 3.55
CA LEU A 325 -23.79 3.47 2.71
C LEU A 325 -24.12 2.04 3.13
N HIS A 326 -23.10 1.29 3.59
CA HIS A 326 -23.24 -0.13 3.93
C HIS A 326 -22.54 -0.46 5.25
N LEU A 327 -23.30 -0.99 6.19
CA LEU A 327 -22.80 -1.49 7.47
C LEU A 327 -23.25 -2.93 7.68
N ASP A 328 -22.29 -3.84 7.84
CA ASP A 328 -22.56 -5.24 8.17
C ASP A 328 -21.81 -5.63 9.45
N LEU A 329 -22.57 -5.93 10.49
CA LEU A 329 -22.11 -6.40 11.80
C LEU A 329 -22.68 -7.79 12.11
N SER A 330 -23.22 -8.48 11.11
CA SER A 330 -23.89 -9.76 11.27
C SER A 330 -22.98 -10.82 11.90
N ARG A 331 -23.57 -11.86 12.47
CA ARG A 331 -22.86 -13.04 13.02
C ARG A 331 -21.82 -12.69 14.10
N ASN A 332 -22.04 -11.60 14.83
CA ASN A 332 -21.32 -11.26 16.06
C ASN A 332 -22.29 -11.45 17.24
N PRO A 333 -22.42 -12.69 17.78
CA PRO A 333 -23.39 -12.98 18.82
C PRO A 333 -23.10 -12.18 20.09
N GLY A 334 -24.16 -11.64 20.72
CA GLY A 334 -24.04 -10.87 21.95
C GLY A 334 -23.61 -9.41 21.76
N VAL A 335 -23.31 -8.97 20.54
CA VAL A 335 -22.80 -7.61 20.27
C VAL A 335 -23.85 -6.52 20.57
N LEU A 336 -25.14 -6.88 20.52
CA LEU A 336 -26.26 -5.99 20.85
C LEU A 336 -26.88 -6.30 22.23
N SER A 337 -26.34 -7.29 22.97
CA SER A 337 -26.85 -7.65 24.30
C SER A 337 -26.37 -6.67 25.38
N GLY A 338 -27.26 -6.38 26.34
CA GLY A 338 -27.14 -5.27 27.28
C GLY A 338 -26.41 -5.53 28.59
N GLU A 339 -25.24 -6.18 28.55
CA GLU A 339 -24.48 -6.44 29.80
C GLU A 339 -24.01 -5.16 30.53
N ASP A 340 -24.03 -3.98 29.87
CA ASP A 340 -23.63 -2.68 30.44
C ASP A 340 -24.78 -1.64 30.49
N ALA A 341 -25.99 -2.04 30.94
CA ALA A 341 -27.14 -1.14 31.06
C ALA A 341 -27.01 -0.11 32.20
N SER A 342 -26.17 0.91 32.02
CA SER A 342 -26.25 2.16 32.81
C SER A 342 -27.37 3.03 32.26
N VAL A 343 -28.50 3.04 32.97
CA VAL A 343 -29.75 3.76 32.67
C VAL A 343 -29.50 5.25 32.40
N ARG A 344 -29.66 5.70 31.14
CA ARG A 344 -29.86 7.12 30.80
C ARG A 344 -31.22 7.30 30.12
N LYS A 345 -32.13 8.01 30.80
CA LYS A 345 -33.49 8.31 30.31
C LYS A 345 -33.44 9.18 29.04
N ARG A 346 -34.25 8.81 28.03
CA ARG A 346 -34.41 9.52 26.74
C ARG A 346 -35.03 10.93 26.91
N PRO A 347 -34.69 11.90 26.03
CA PRO A 347 -35.56 13.03 25.69
C PRO A 347 -36.66 12.60 24.69
N LYS A 348 -37.80 13.29 24.71
CA LYS A 348 -39.05 12.91 24.02
C LYS A 348 -39.01 13.09 22.48
N SER A 349 -39.32 12.00 21.77
CA SER A 349 -40.08 11.84 20.51
C SER A 349 -39.89 12.80 19.31
N GLN A 350 -39.38 12.26 18.20
CA GLN A 350 -39.92 12.46 16.85
C GLN A 350 -39.96 11.09 16.14
N SER A 351 -41.13 10.73 15.62
CA SER A 351 -41.42 9.45 14.95
C SER A 351 -41.07 9.53 13.46
N LEU A 352 -40.22 8.61 12.97
CA LEU A 352 -39.96 8.41 11.54
C LEU A 352 -40.51 7.05 11.05
N PRO A 353 -40.98 6.93 9.80
CA PRO A 353 -41.88 5.85 9.38
C PRO A 353 -41.20 4.49 9.12
N VAL A 354 -39.86 4.43 9.06
CA VAL A 354 -39.13 3.22 8.63
C VAL A 354 -39.10 2.11 9.69
N PHE A 355 -39.42 2.43 10.95
CA PHE A 355 -39.17 1.52 12.10
C PHE A 355 -40.41 0.95 12.80
N SER A 356 -41.64 1.26 12.35
CA SER A 356 -42.85 0.68 12.97
C SER A 356 -42.97 -0.83 12.79
N THR A 357 -42.16 -1.44 11.93
CA THR A 357 -42.13 -2.87 11.66
C THR A 357 -41.06 -3.64 12.44
N VAL A 358 -40.11 -2.99 13.12
CA VAL A 358 -38.99 -3.70 13.79
C VAL A 358 -39.04 -3.63 15.32
N PHE A 359 -39.55 -2.55 15.92
CA PHE A 359 -39.61 -2.44 17.38
C PHE A 359 -40.91 -1.75 17.84
N PRO A 360 -41.83 -2.47 18.53
CA PRO A 360 -43.01 -1.84 19.09
C PRO A 360 -42.63 -0.90 20.23
N THR A 361 -43.25 0.28 20.27
CA THR A 361 -43.09 1.28 21.32
C THR A 361 -43.63 0.76 22.66
N GLN A 362 -42.79 0.07 23.42
CA GLN A 362 -42.97 -0.15 24.86
C GLN A 362 -41.65 0.13 25.60
N ASN A 363 -41.73 0.38 26.91
CA ASN A 363 -40.63 0.84 27.76
C ASN A 363 -39.53 -0.22 27.91
N PHE A 364 -38.58 -0.28 26.97
CA PHE A 364 -37.43 -1.19 27.03
C PHE A 364 -36.15 -0.48 27.49
N SER A 365 -35.41 -1.13 28.39
CA SER A 365 -34.03 -0.77 28.73
C SER A 365 -33.12 -1.24 27.59
N LEU A 366 -32.84 -0.36 26.63
CA LEU A 366 -31.95 -0.68 25.52
C LEU A 366 -30.50 -0.80 26.00
N ALA A 367 -29.78 -1.82 25.53
CA ALA A 367 -28.33 -1.94 25.70
C ALA A 367 -27.62 -0.65 25.25
N VAL A 368 -26.53 -0.26 25.91
CA VAL A 368 -25.77 0.96 25.55
C VAL A 368 -25.26 0.90 24.11
N SER A 369 -24.86 -0.28 23.62
CA SER A 369 -24.48 -0.51 22.22
C SER A 369 -25.65 -0.22 21.27
N LEU A 370 -26.82 -0.78 21.54
CA LEU A 370 -28.06 -0.50 20.80
C LEU A 370 -28.45 0.98 20.85
N GLN A 371 -28.31 1.63 22.01
CA GLN A 371 -28.67 3.03 22.17
C GLN A 371 -27.74 3.97 21.37
N ASN A 372 -26.43 3.68 21.32
CA ASN A 372 -25.50 4.48 20.52
C ASN A 372 -25.71 4.23 19.02
N LEU A 373 -25.94 2.99 18.60
CA LEU A 373 -26.27 2.68 17.22
C LEU A 373 -27.59 3.35 16.81
N TYR A 374 -28.59 3.34 17.69
CA TYR A 374 -29.83 4.08 17.49
C TYR A 374 -29.59 5.58 17.33
N LEU A 375 -28.75 6.18 18.17
CA LEU A 375 -28.42 7.62 18.06
C LEU A 375 -27.83 7.93 16.68
N PHE A 376 -26.88 7.13 16.21
CA PHE A 376 -26.34 7.25 14.87
C PHE A 376 -27.43 7.13 13.78
N LEU A 377 -28.24 6.06 13.83
CA LEU A 377 -29.29 5.81 12.84
C LEU A 377 -30.41 6.87 12.86
N SER A 378 -30.59 7.57 13.98
CA SER A 378 -31.59 8.65 14.12
C SER A 378 -31.13 10.00 13.55
N GLN A 379 -29.83 10.17 13.30
CA GLN A 379 -29.29 11.35 12.61
C GLN A 379 -29.47 11.20 11.10
N PRO A 380 -29.49 12.30 10.31
CA PRO A 380 -29.38 12.23 8.86
C PRO A 380 -28.14 11.42 8.46
N ASN A 381 -28.35 10.32 7.72
CA ASN A 381 -27.31 9.42 7.27
C ASN A 381 -27.61 8.90 5.86
N CYS A 382 -26.58 8.40 5.19
CA CYS A 382 -26.68 7.86 3.83
C CYS A 382 -26.84 6.33 3.79
N LEU A 383 -27.17 5.69 4.92
CA LEU A 383 -27.14 4.24 5.04
C LEU A 383 -28.24 3.60 4.17
N VAL A 384 -27.83 2.77 3.21
CA VAL A 384 -28.71 2.02 2.30
C VAL A 384 -28.82 0.56 2.73
N HIS A 385 -27.77 0.00 3.33
CA HIS A 385 -27.74 -1.38 3.78
C HIS A 385 -27.23 -1.50 5.22
N LEU A 386 -28.00 -2.21 6.04
CA LEU A 386 -27.67 -2.55 7.43
C LEU A 386 -27.97 -4.02 7.67
N ASP A 387 -26.94 -4.82 7.95
CA ASP A 387 -27.11 -6.22 8.36
C ASP A 387 -26.64 -6.42 9.82
N LEU A 388 -27.59 -6.82 10.66
CA LEU A 388 -27.41 -7.16 12.07
C LEU A 388 -27.85 -8.61 12.36
N SER A 389 -28.02 -9.44 11.33
CA SER A 389 -28.49 -10.83 11.50
C SER A 389 -27.51 -11.66 12.35
N GLY A 390 -28.02 -12.56 13.19
CA GLY A 390 -27.17 -13.43 14.03
C GLY A 390 -26.32 -12.68 15.07
N THR A 391 -26.78 -11.52 15.55
CA THR A 391 -26.14 -10.73 16.62
C THR A 391 -26.75 -10.94 18.01
N ASP A 392 -27.78 -11.79 18.13
CA ASP A 392 -28.56 -12.08 19.33
C ASP A 392 -28.97 -10.80 20.10
N CYS A 393 -30.01 -10.12 19.60
CA CYS A 393 -30.78 -9.20 20.44
C CYS A 393 -31.70 -10.04 21.32
N SER A 394 -31.43 -10.12 22.63
CA SER A 394 -32.46 -10.54 23.59
C SER A 394 -33.55 -9.46 23.61
N VAL A 395 -34.59 -9.66 22.81
CA VAL A 395 -35.82 -8.87 22.88
C VAL A 395 -36.67 -9.52 23.98
N ASP A 396 -36.28 -9.31 25.23
CA ASP A 396 -37.12 -9.64 26.40
C ASP A 396 -38.02 -8.45 26.77
#